data_AF-A0A0D0CML0-F1
#
_entry.id   AF-A0A0D0CML0-F1
#
_cell.length_a   1.000
_cell.length_b   1.000
_cell.length_c   1.000
_cell.angle_alpha   90.00
_cell.angle_beta   90.00
_cell.angle_gamma   90.00
#
_symmetry.space_group_name_H-M   'P 1'
#
loop_
_entity.id
_entity.type
_entity.pdbx_description
1 polymer ?
#
loop_
_entity_poly.entity_id
_entity_poly.type
_entity_poly.pdbx_seq_one_letter_code
_entity_poly.pdbx_strand_id
1 'polypeptide(L)'
;MLPTQRTELMRQLYGGVLLGCPLAFSSHVPQEITIFSQGFDVVVSEALPSFAASLRLSIKTIITQMYQQRITSPSQLIDRLEWEVAQCSETESINGNLSSVIDTDTEVAFIIRFTRYLRGVGHPTHPVITNYISVEDQQVAEGNTTFRCEQFMLQVSGSCLLPADPNQRIYVRFTKGLPQKYAHTRPQGAEADWEPSLHPMQFQTCSYRVNIPLTRALLACINGPVPVDDNIVTDFDIWIHSSIFSFAGSTSFNIL
;
A
#
# COMPACT_ATOMS: atom_id res chain seq x y z
N MET A 1 -2.33 33.73 -9.70
CA MET A 1 -0.99 33.34 -9.21
C MET A 1 -0.34 32.45 -10.27
N LEU A 2 0.89 32.77 -10.70
CA LEU A 2 1.61 31.96 -11.68
C LEU A 2 1.99 30.59 -11.06
N PRO A 3 2.13 29.51 -11.85
CA PRO A 3 2.48 28.19 -11.34
C PRO A 3 3.75 28.16 -10.48
N THR A 4 4.77 28.93 -10.88
CA THR A 4 6.03 29.09 -10.15
C THR A 4 5.86 29.77 -8.80
N GLN A 5 4.98 30.76 -8.70
CA GLN A 5 4.65 31.44 -7.43
C GLN A 5 3.92 30.49 -6.48
N ARG A 6 3.04 29.63 -7.00
CA ARG A 6 2.33 28.61 -6.22
C ARG A 6 3.29 27.57 -5.63
N THR A 7 4.23 27.09 -6.42
CA THR A 7 5.24 26.11 -5.97
C THR A 7 6.12 26.67 -4.87
N GLU A 8 6.57 27.92 -5.02
CA GLU A 8 7.40 28.57 -3.99
C GLU A 8 6.62 28.85 -2.71
N LEU A 9 5.35 29.29 -2.82
CA LEU A 9 4.47 29.49 -1.67
C LEU A 9 4.23 28.18 -0.91
N MET A 10 3.97 27.08 -1.62
CA MET A 10 3.82 25.75 -1.01
C MET A 10 5.11 25.31 -0.35
N ARG A 11 6.26 25.51 -0.97
CA ARG A 11 7.58 25.18 -0.39
C ARG A 11 7.84 25.96 0.90
N GLN A 12 7.47 27.24 0.93
CA GLN A 12 7.56 28.09 2.14
C GLN A 12 6.56 27.68 3.22
N LEU A 13 5.33 27.29 2.83
CA LEU A 13 4.31 26.78 3.74
C LEU A 13 4.77 25.46 4.38
N TYR A 14 5.17 24.48 3.57
CA TYR A 14 5.71 23.21 4.05
C TYR A 14 6.99 23.42 4.89
N GLY A 15 7.91 24.27 4.44
CA GLY A 15 9.15 24.53 5.17
C GLY A 15 8.95 25.29 6.49
N GLY A 16 8.04 26.26 6.53
CA GLY A 16 7.78 27.07 7.73
C GLY A 16 6.84 26.41 8.72
N VAL A 17 5.74 25.82 8.24
CA VAL A 17 4.70 25.21 9.08
C VAL A 17 5.08 23.79 9.49
N LEU A 18 5.61 22.97 8.56
CA LEU A 18 5.90 21.56 8.82
C LEU A 18 7.36 21.26 9.19
N LEU A 19 8.27 22.24 9.22
CA LEU A 19 9.63 22.02 9.75
C LEU A 19 9.98 22.97 10.91
N GLY A 20 9.06 23.85 11.31
CA GLY A 20 9.28 24.80 12.40
C GLY A 20 10.48 25.72 12.18
N CYS A 21 11.01 25.82 10.95
CA CYS A 21 12.09 26.73 10.64
C CYS A 21 11.56 28.16 10.75
N PRO A 22 12.29 29.07 11.45
CA PRO A 22 12.08 30.49 11.26
C PRO A 22 12.21 30.73 9.75
N LEU A 23 11.20 31.35 9.14
CA LEU A 23 11.22 31.76 7.74
C LEU A 23 12.28 32.87 7.57
N ALA A 24 13.56 32.51 7.67
CA ALA A 24 14.69 33.41 7.56
C ALA A 24 15.00 33.77 6.09
N PHE A 25 14.17 33.32 5.14
CA PHE A 25 14.43 33.46 3.70
C PHE A 25 13.55 34.48 2.96
N SER A 26 12.67 35.21 3.64
CA SER A 26 12.13 36.45 3.06
C SER A 26 11.75 37.44 4.16
N SER A 27 12.13 38.71 3.97
CA SER A 27 11.65 39.85 4.77
C SER A 27 10.14 40.09 4.64
N HIS A 28 9.45 39.31 3.81
CA HIS A 28 8.00 39.34 3.65
C HIS A 28 7.46 37.91 3.61
N VAL A 29 6.96 37.44 4.75
CA VAL A 29 6.05 36.29 4.78
C VAL A 29 4.73 36.77 4.16
N PRO A 30 4.25 36.16 3.07
CA PRO A 30 2.95 36.49 2.50
C PRO A 30 1.84 36.45 3.57
N GLN A 31 0.94 37.42 3.52
CA GLN A 31 -0.12 37.57 4.54
C GLN A 31 -0.99 36.32 4.64
N GLU A 32 -1.19 35.62 3.53
CA GLU A 32 -1.94 34.38 3.42
C GLU A 32 -1.31 33.24 4.23
N ILE A 33 0.03 33.15 4.26
CA ILE A 33 0.74 32.16 5.08
C ILE A 33 0.57 32.48 6.57
N THR A 34 0.59 33.76 6.93
CA THR A 34 0.37 34.20 8.31
C THR A 34 -1.03 33.84 8.77
N ILE A 35 -2.06 34.18 7.97
CA ILE A 35 -3.47 33.87 8.25
C ILE A 35 -3.69 32.36 8.33
N PHE A 36 -3.13 31.58 7.39
CA PHE A 36 -3.23 30.13 7.44
C PHE A 36 -2.59 29.56 8.70
N SER A 37 -1.39 30.01 9.07
CA SER A 37 -0.72 29.54 10.29
C SER A 37 -1.52 29.86 11.55
N GLN A 38 -2.14 31.04 11.61
CA GLN A 38 -2.99 31.46 12.73
C GLN A 38 -4.28 30.65 12.80
N GLY A 39 -4.89 30.30 11.65
CA GLY A 39 -6.05 29.42 11.61
C GLY A 39 -5.74 27.96 11.91
N PHE A 40 -4.51 27.52 11.61
CA PHE A 40 -4.05 26.16 11.85
C PHE A 40 -3.55 25.94 13.29
N ASP A 41 -3.13 27.01 13.98
CA ASP A 41 -2.71 26.99 15.38
C ASP A 41 -3.91 26.95 16.34
N VAL A 42 -4.72 25.90 16.20
CA VAL A 42 -5.93 25.70 17.01
C VAL A 42 -5.53 25.35 18.45
N VAL A 43 -6.10 26.09 19.40
CA VAL A 43 -6.02 25.80 20.83
C VAL A 43 -7.32 25.10 21.23
N VAL A 44 -7.23 23.80 21.51
CA VAL A 44 -8.39 22.99 21.93
C VAL A 44 -8.81 23.34 23.36
N SER A 45 -7.87 23.76 24.20
CA SER A 45 -8.10 24.19 25.58
C SER A 45 -6.95 25.11 26.02
N GLU A 46 -7.24 26.14 26.81
CA GLU A 46 -6.22 27.05 27.37
C GLU A 46 -5.16 26.35 28.23
N ALA A 47 -5.47 25.15 28.75
CA ALA A 47 -4.54 24.34 29.52
C ALA A 47 -3.57 23.52 28.66
N LEU A 48 -3.80 23.43 27.34
CA LEU A 48 -2.98 22.64 26.42
C LEU A 48 -2.16 23.57 25.51
N PRO A 49 -0.92 23.16 25.18
CA PRO A 49 -0.14 23.87 24.18
C PRO A 49 -0.89 23.89 22.85
N SER A 50 -0.78 24.99 22.12
CA SER A 50 -1.35 25.12 20.79
C SER A 50 -0.80 24.06 19.84
N PHE A 51 -1.51 23.77 18.75
CA PHE A 51 -1.07 22.76 17.79
C PHE A 51 0.35 23.07 17.24
N ALA A 52 0.63 24.33 16.91
CA ALA A 52 1.94 24.75 16.44
C ALA A 52 3.01 24.70 17.54
N ALA A 53 2.67 25.02 18.80
CA ALA A 53 3.60 24.89 19.93
C ALA A 53 3.98 23.42 20.19
N SER A 54 3.02 22.51 20.07
CA SER A 54 3.21 21.06 20.21
C SER A 54 4.07 20.48 19.08
N LEU A 55 3.88 20.97 17.85
CA LEU A 55 4.67 20.55 16.69
C LEU A 55 6.09 21.14 16.67
N ARG A 56 6.28 22.39 17.10
CA ARG A 56 7.60 23.06 17.08
C ARG A 56 8.65 22.37 17.93
N LEU A 57 8.28 21.87 19.12
CA LEU A 57 9.20 21.11 19.98
C LEU A 57 9.41 19.68 19.50
N SER A 58 8.53 19.16 18.65
CA SER A 58 8.52 17.75 18.26
C SER A 58 8.92 17.50 16.81
N ILE A 59 9.10 18.50 15.95
CA ILE A 59 9.28 18.22 14.51
C ILE A 59 10.53 17.44 14.17
N LYS A 60 11.66 17.76 14.82
CA LYS A 60 12.88 16.96 14.70
C LYS A 60 12.63 15.55 15.21
N THR A 61 11.92 15.41 16.33
CA THR A 61 11.53 14.13 16.90
C THR A 61 10.60 13.34 15.97
N ILE A 62 9.60 13.98 15.34
CA ILE A 62 8.66 13.41 14.38
C ILE A 62 9.43 12.94 13.14
N ILE A 63 10.29 13.78 12.58
CA ILE A 63 11.13 13.42 11.44
C ILE A 63 12.03 12.25 11.81
N THR A 64 12.73 12.32 12.95
CA THR A 64 13.58 11.22 13.43
C THR A 64 12.78 9.92 13.63
N GLN A 65 11.57 10.00 14.19
CA GLN A 65 10.68 8.84 14.34
C GLN A 65 10.23 8.30 12.99
N MET A 66 9.89 9.15 12.02
CA MET A 66 9.58 8.73 10.65
C MET A 66 10.77 8.05 9.97
N TYR A 67 11.99 8.54 10.19
CA TYR A 67 13.21 7.89 9.68
C TYR A 67 13.43 6.50 10.31
N GLN A 68 13.13 6.34 11.60
CA GLN A 68 13.22 5.05 12.29
C GLN A 68 12.17 4.03 11.80
N GLN A 69 11.09 4.49 11.18
CA GLN A 69 10.02 3.66 10.64
C GLN A 69 10.25 3.24 9.18
N ARG A 70 11.33 3.71 8.54
CA ARG A 70 11.66 3.27 7.18
C ARG A 70 11.97 1.78 7.17
N ILE A 71 11.48 1.10 6.13
CA ILE A 71 11.79 -0.31 5.90
C ILE A 71 13.25 -0.38 5.46
N THR A 72 14.09 -0.99 6.28
CA THR A 72 15.52 -1.23 5.96
C THR A 72 15.77 -2.68 5.53
N SER A 73 14.84 -3.58 5.81
CA SER A 73 14.87 -4.96 5.34
C SER A 73 13.45 -5.51 5.15
N PRO A 74 13.24 -6.41 4.16
CA PRO A 74 11.93 -7.04 3.97
C PRO A 74 11.39 -7.77 5.20
N SER A 75 12.27 -8.33 6.03
CA SER A 75 11.89 -9.04 7.26
C SER A 75 11.06 -8.17 8.21
N GLN A 76 11.38 -6.88 8.34
CA GLN A 76 10.65 -5.97 9.24
C GLN A 76 9.16 -5.85 8.89
N LEU A 77 8.84 -5.92 7.60
CA LEU A 77 7.45 -5.92 7.13
C LEU A 77 6.84 -7.32 7.26
N ILE A 78 7.55 -8.35 6.81
CA ILE A 78 7.07 -9.74 6.82
C ILE A 78 6.68 -10.18 8.24
N ASP A 79 7.49 -9.83 9.24
CA ASP A 79 7.23 -10.17 10.65
C ASP A 79 5.99 -9.46 11.23
N ARG A 80 5.43 -8.46 10.53
CA ARG A 80 4.21 -7.74 10.89
C ARG A 80 2.97 -8.21 10.14
N LEU A 81 3.11 -9.10 9.15
CA LEU A 81 1.99 -9.68 8.44
C LEU A 81 1.30 -10.72 9.31
N GLU A 82 -0.03 -10.62 9.38
CA GLU A 82 -0.89 -11.59 10.04
C GLU A 82 -1.89 -12.15 9.03
N TRP A 83 -2.03 -13.47 8.98
CA TRP A 83 -2.79 -14.17 7.96
C TRP A 83 -4.17 -14.55 8.53
N GLU A 84 -5.23 -14.01 7.93
CA GLU A 84 -6.61 -14.27 8.34
C GLU A 84 -7.32 -15.11 7.28
N VAL A 85 -7.77 -16.31 7.64
CA VAL A 85 -8.73 -17.05 6.81
C VAL A 85 -10.13 -16.54 7.15
N ALA A 86 -10.80 -15.87 6.21
CA ALA A 86 -12.19 -15.50 6.41
C ALA A 86 -13.03 -16.76 6.60
N GLN A 87 -13.61 -16.94 7.78
CA GLN A 87 -14.72 -17.85 7.97
C GLN A 87 -15.90 -17.27 7.16
N CYS A 88 -16.20 -17.86 6.01
CA CYS A 88 -17.45 -17.55 5.32
C CYS A 88 -18.59 -18.05 6.20
N SER A 89 -19.43 -17.13 6.66
CA SER A 89 -20.75 -17.49 7.15
C SER A 89 -21.46 -18.29 6.05
N GLU A 90 -22.07 -19.41 6.43
CA GLU A 90 -22.69 -20.42 5.54
C GLU A 90 -23.74 -19.85 4.56
N THR A 91 -24.14 -18.60 4.70
CA THR A 91 -25.23 -17.94 3.99
C THR A 91 -24.90 -17.34 2.62
N GLU A 92 -23.64 -17.32 2.16
CA GLU A 92 -23.25 -16.66 0.89
C GLU A 92 -22.86 -17.61 -0.27
N SER A 93 -22.97 -18.93 -0.09
CA SER A 93 -22.68 -19.91 -1.15
C SER A 93 -23.88 -20.09 -2.09
N ILE A 94 -24.05 -19.19 -3.05
CA ILE A 94 -25.07 -19.36 -4.11
C ILE A 94 -24.56 -20.22 -5.28
N ASN A 95 -23.24 -20.41 -5.43
CA ASN A 95 -22.66 -21.24 -6.50
C ASN A 95 -21.71 -22.28 -5.90
N GLY A 96 -22.23 -23.50 -5.73
CA GLY A 96 -21.54 -24.62 -5.10
C GLY A 96 -20.23 -25.05 -5.78
N ASN A 97 -19.39 -25.72 -4.98
CA ASN A 97 -18.15 -26.46 -5.30
C ASN A 97 -16.78 -25.83 -4.99
N LEU A 98 -16.68 -24.67 -4.34
CA LEU A 98 -15.46 -24.37 -3.56
C LEU A 98 -15.67 -24.86 -2.12
N SER A 99 -15.09 -26.02 -1.80
CA SER A 99 -15.16 -26.62 -0.46
C SER A 99 -14.74 -25.62 0.64
N SER A 100 -15.34 -25.79 1.82
CA SER A 100 -15.53 -24.75 2.84
C SER A 100 -14.30 -24.27 3.59
N VAL A 101 -13.08 -24.70 3.25
CA VAL A 101 -11.84 -24.22 3.91
C VAL A 101 -10.77 -24.08 2.82
N ILE A 102 -10.04 -22.96 2.80
CA ILE A 102 -8.79 -22.90 2.02
C ILE A 102 -7.90 -23.97 2.65
N ASP A 103 -7.47 -24.97 1.88
CA ASP A 103 -6.61 -25.98 2.46
C ASP A 103 -5.32 -25.33 2.98
N THR A 104 -4.79 -25.88 4.09
CA THR A 104 -3.60 -25.35 4.74
C THR A 104 -2.41 -25.29 3.77
N ASP A 105 -2.35 -26.21 2.80
CA ASP A 105 -1.28 -26.26 1.81
C ASP A 105 -1.32 -25.04 0.86
N THR A 106 -2.49 -24.61 0.42
CA THR A 106 -2.69 -23.42 -0.42
C THR A 106 -2.33 -22.16 0.36
N GLU A 107 -2.75 -22.07 1.62
CA GLU A 107 -2.37 -20.96 2.49
C GLU A 107 -0.85 -20.88 2.66
N VAL A 108 -0.20 -22.00 3.00
CA VAL A 108 1.26 -22.07 3.15
C VAL A 108 1.96 -21.72 1.84
N ALA A 109 1.50 -22.25 0.71
CA ALA A 109 2.05 -21.95 -0.61
C ALA A 109 1.91 -20.45 -0.96
N PHE A 110 0.76 -19.84 -0.64
CA PHE A 110 0.57 -18.41 -0.80
C PHE A 110 1.57 -17.61 0.04
N ILE A 111 1.69 -17.93 1.34
CA ILE A 111 2.58 -17.24 2.26
C ILE A 111 4.03 -17.31 1.77
N ILE A 112 4.49 -18.49 1.34
CA ILE A 112 5.84 -18.69 0.80
C ILE A 112 6.07 -17.79 -0.41
N ARG A 113 5.15 -17.79 -1.38
CA ARG A 113 5.27 -17.00 -2.61
C ARG A 113 5.18 -15.51 -2.37
N PHE A 114 4.23 -15.08 -1.53
CA PHE A 114 4.07 -13.67 -1.13
C PHE A 114 5.32 -13.15 -0.44
N THR A 115 5.87 -13.94 0.50
CA THR A 115 7.11 -13.62 1.20
C THR A 115 8.30 -13.57 0.26
N ARG A 116 8.42 -14.53 -0.69
CA ARG A 116 9.45 -14.51 -1.73
C ARG A 116 9.34 -13.24 -2.56
N TYR A 117 8.14 -12.88 -3.00
CA TYR A 117 7.91 -11.66 -3.77
C TYR A 117 8.39 -10.41 -3.03
N LEU A 118 8.04 -10.26 -1.74
CA LEU A 118 8.45 -9.12 -0.91
C LEU A 118 9.96 -9.05 -0.67
N ARG A 119 10.63 -10.20 -0.60
CA ARG A 119 12.11 -10.28 -0.48
C ARG A 119 12.84 -9.99 -1.79
N GLY A 120 12.14 -10.06 -2.92
CA GLY A 120 12.74 -9.85 -4.23
C GLY A 120 13.27 -8.44 -4.40
N VAL A 121 14.35 -8.31 -5.16
CA VAL A 121 15.04 -7.03 -5.39
C VAL A 121 14.32 -6.24 -6.47
N GLY A 122 14.13 -4.94 -6.22
CA GLY A 122 13.69 -3.95 -7.20
C GLY A 122 12.38 -4.28 -7.90
N HIS A 123 12.26 -3.83 -9.15
CA HIS A 123 11.14 -4.14 -10.03
C HIS A 123 11.44 -5.43 -10.80
N PRO A 124 10.56 -6.45 -10.80
CA PRO A 124 10.84 -7.68 -11.52
C PRO A 124 10.89 -7.46 -13.03
N THR A 125 11.86 -8.07 -13.70
CA THR A 125 12.03 -7.93 -15.15
C THR A 125 11.13 -8.91 -15.87
N HIS A 126 9.95 -8.47 -16.29
CA HIS A 126 9.05 -9.28 -17.10
C HIS A 126 8.22 -8.41 -18.06
N PRO A 127 8.09 -8.75 -19.36
CA PRO A 127 7.47 -7.89 -20.37
C PRO A 127 6.05 -7.41 -20.03
N VAL A 128 5.27 -8.21 -19.31
CA VAL A 128 3.90 -7.87 -18.88
C VAL A 128 3.88 -6.77 -17.82
N ILE A 129 4.91 -6.69 -16.96
CA ILE A 129 4.90 -5.80 -15.80
C ILE A 129 5.82 -4.58 -15.94
N THR A 130 6.76 -4.58 -16.89
CA THR A 130 7.69 -3.45 -17.12
C THR A 130 6.99 -2.10 -17.31
N ASN A 131 5.73 -2.11 -17.75
CA ASN A 131 4.95 -0.90 -18.01
C ASN A 131 4.18 -0.36 -16.79
N TYR A 132 4.28 -1.00 -15.60
CA TYR A 132 3.55 -0.55 -14.41
C TYR A 132 4.19 0.63 -13.68
N ILE A 133 5.47 0.91 -13.92
CA ILE A 133 6.19 2.01 -13.27
C ILE A 133 6.90 2.91 -14.28
N SER A 134 7.16 4.16 -13.90
CA SER A 134 7.90 5.09 -14.75
C SER A 134 9.38 4.69 -14.87
N VAL A 135 10.09 5.28 -15.83
CA VAL A 135 11.53 5.03 -16.02
C VAL A 135 12.32 5.52 -14.80
N GLU A 136 11.90 6.61 -14.17
CA GLU A 136 12.51 7.13 -12.95
C GLU A 136 12.34 6.15 -11.78
N ASP A 137 11.15 5.58 -11.62
CA ASP A 137 10.88 4.58 -10.58
C ASP A 137 11.67 3.28 -10.84
N GLN A 138 11.91 2.91 -12.11
CA GLN A 138 12.76 1.76 -12.45
C GLN A 138 14.19 1.96 -11.96
N GLN A 139 14.74 3.17 -12.11
CA GLN A 139 16.08 3.51 -11.63
C GLN A 139 16.15 3.47 -10.11
N VAL A 140 15.11 3.95 -9.40
CA VAL A 140 15.04 3.88 -7.94
C VAL A 140 14.90 2.44 -7.45
N ALA A 141 14.19 1.59 -8.21
CA ALA A 141 14.02 0.19 -7.88
C ALA A 141 15.29 -0.63 -8.11
N GLU A 142 16.18 -0.23 -9.01
CA GLU A 142 17.38 -0.99 -9.36
C GLU A 142 18.27 -1.24 -8.13
N GLY A 143 18.45 -2.53 -7.78
CA GLY A 143 19.23 -2.93 -6.61
C GLY A 143 18.56 -2.65 -5.24
N ASN A 144 17.39 -2.02 -5.20
CA ASN A 144 16.69 -1.71 -3.96
C ASN A 144 15.90 -2.93 -3.45
N THR A 145 16.39 -3.55 -2.38
CA THR A 145 15.79 -4.75 -1.78
C THR A 145 14.49 -4.48 -1.02
N THR A 146 14.21 -3.21 -0.67
CA THR A 146 13.03 -2.81 0.10
C THR A 146 11.92 -2.23 -0.77
N PHE A 147 12.17 -1.94 -2.05
CA PHE A 147 11.25 -1.27 -2.96
C PHE A 147 9.84 -1.89 -2.97
N ARG A 148 9.74 -3.21 -3.12
CA ARG A 148 8.43 -3.90 -3.16
C ARG A 148 7.68 -3.81 -1.83
N CYS A 149 8.41 -3.85 -0.71
CA CYS A 149 7.84 -3.70 0.62
C CYS A 149 7.33 -2.27 0.83
N GLU A 150 8.07 -1.25 0.39
CA GLU A 150 7.68 0.16 0.47
C GLU A 150 6.40 0.43 -0.35
N GLN A 151 6.32 -0.14 -1.56
CA GLN A 151 5.15 0.01 -2.44
C GLN A 151 3.93 -0.74 -1.89
N PHE A 152 4.13 -1.94 -1.34
CA PHE A 152 3.06 -2.64 -0.63
C PHE A 152 2.55 -1.83 0.57
N MET A 153 3.45 -1.27 1.38
CA MET A 153 3.07 -0.43 2.52
C MET A 153 2.33 0.83 2.09
N LEU A 154 2.73 1.44 0.98
CA LEU A 154 2.04 2.58 0.41
C LEU A 154 0.58 2.25 0.07
N GLN A 155 0.32 1.06 -0.49
CA GLN A 155 -1.05 0.60 -0.76
C GLN A 155 -1.83 0.27 0.52
N VAL A 156 -1.17 -0.37 1.51
CA VAL A 156 -1.82 -0.82 2.75
C VAL A 156 -2.10 0.31 3.73
N SER A 157 -1.31 1.37 3.73
CA SER A 157 -1.36 2.39 4.77
C SER A 157 -1.38 3.83 4.26
N GLY A 158 -1.19 4.04 2.95
CA GLY A 158 -0.97 5.36 2.38
C GLY A 158 0.43 5.93 2.64
N SER A 159 1.34 5.14 3.21
CA SER A 159 2.72 5.54 3.54
C SER A 159 3.70 4.39 3.28
N CYS A 160 4.93 4.69 2.87
CA CYS A 160 6.01 3.70 2.77
C CYS A 160 6.67 3.37 4.13
N LEU A 161 6.17 3.95 5.23
CA LEU A 161 6.70 3.76 6.58
C LEU A 161 5.95 2.66 7.32
N LEU A 162 6.66 1.93 8.19
CA LEU A 162 6.05 1.01 9.13
C LEU A 162 5.22 1.76 10.18
N PRO A 163 4.15 1.14 10.72
CA PRO A 163 3.40 1.71 11.83
C PRO A 163 4.30 2.02 13.03
N ALA A 164 4.02 3.16 13.68
CA ALA A 164 4.75 3.60 14.86
C ALA A 164 4.67 2.62 16.03
N ASP A 165 3.49 2.02 16.22
CA ASP A 165 3.31 0.93 17.18
C ASP A 165 3.92 -0.36 16.61
N PRO A 166 4.95 -0.94 17.25
CA PRO A 166 5.54 -2.20 16.82
C PRO A 166 4.58 -3.39 16.91
N ASN A 167 3.51 -3.30 17.69
CA ASN A 167 2.49 -4.34 17.81
C ASN A 167 1.39 -4.24 16.74
N GLN A 168 1.30 -3.12 16.01
CA GLN A 168 0.33 -2.97 14.93
C GLN A 168 0.65 -3.97 13.81
N ARG A 169 -0.31 -4.86 13.54
CA ARG A 169 -0.25 -5.88 12.49
C ARG A 169 -0.91 -5.41 11.21
N ILE A 170 -0.48 -6.03 10.11
CA ILE A 170 -1.06 -5.87 8.79
C ILE A 170 -1.76 -7.18 8.46
N TYR A 171 -3.08 -7.13 8.33
CA TYR A 171 -3.89 -8.32 8.15
C TYR A 171 -4.04 -8.65 6.66
N VAL A 172 -3.59 -9.82 6.25
CA VAL A 172 -3.82 -10.36 4.91
C VAL A 172 -4.92 -11.39 5.01
N ARG A 173 -6.10 -11.02 4.52
CA ARG A 173 -7.32 -11.81 4.65
C ARG A 173 -7.69 -12.48 3.34
N PHE A 174 -7.82 -13.79 3.34
CA PHE A 174 -8.38 -14.49 2.20
C PHE A 174 -9.90 -14.36 2.17
N THR A 175 -10.46 -13.99 1.03
CA THR A 175 -11.90 -13.82 0.83
C THR A 175 -12.39 -14.80 -0.23
N LYS A 176 -13.51 -15.47 0.04
CA LYS A 176 -14.16 -16.35 -0.94
C LYS A 176 -15.20 -15.55 -1.68
N GLY A 177 -15.13 -15.63 -3.00
CA GLY A 177 -16.00 -14.84 -3.86
C GLY A 177 -15.63 -13.36 -3.83
N LEU A 178 -15.87 -12.71 -4.96
CA LEU A 178 -15.78 -11.26 -5.03
C LEU A 178 -17.06 -10.69 -4.42
N PRO A 179 -16.99 -9.61 -3.60
CA PRO A 179 -18.19 -8.88 -3.23
C PRO A 179 -19.04 -8.63 -4.48
N GLN A 180 -20.37 -8.75 -4.38
CA GLN A 180 -21.24 -8.72 -5.57
C GLN A 180 -21.01 -7.51 -6.49
N LYS A 181 -20.60 -6.37 -5.93
CA LYS A 181 -20.22 -5.15 -6.68
C LYS A 181 -18.97 -5.31 -7.58
N TYR A 182 -18.14 -6.30 -7.30
CA TYR A 182 -16.95 -6.70 -8.07
C TYR A 182 -17.14 -8.06 -8.76
N ALA A 183 -18.27 -8.74 -8.53
CA ALA A 183 -18.60 -9.94 -9.26
C ALA A 183 -18.83 -9.54 -10.72
N HIS A 184 -17.89 -9.90 -11.59
CA HIS A 184 -18.04 -9.67 -13.02
C HIS A 184 -19.29 -10.37 -13.53
N THR A 185 -20.15 -9.65 -14.25
CA THR A 185 -21.28 -10.27 -14.94
C THR A 185 -20.74 -11.28 -15.94
N ARG A 186 -21.11 -12.55 -15.80
CA ARG A 186 -20.73 -13.59 -16.76
C ARG A 186 -21.12 -13.13 -18.17
N PRO A 187 -20.18 -13.05 -19.12
CA PRO A 187 -20.48 -12.66 -20.49
C PRO A 187 -21.53 -13.60 -21.09
N GLN A 188 -22.44 -13.04 -21.89
CA GLN A 188 -23.44 -13.85 -22.59
C GLN A 188 -22.72 -14.82 -23.54
N GLY A 189 -23.01 -16.11 -23.41
CA GLY A 189 -22.35 -17.16 -24.20
C GLY A 189 -21.02 -17.67 -23.64
N ALA A 190 -20.58 -17.20 -22.48
CA ALA A 190 -19.42 -17.77 -21.80
C ALA A 190 -19.67 -19.23 -21.38
N GLU A 191 -18.62 -20.05 -21.38
CA GLU A 191 -18.69 -21.48 -21.02
C GLU A 191 -19.22 -21.69 -19.59
N ALA A 192 -19.71 -22.91 -19.30
CA ALA A 192 -20.33 -23.24 -18.02
C ALA A 192 -19.39 -23.07 -16.82
N ASP A 193 -18.09 -23.20 -17.06
CA ASP A 193 -16.98 -23.07 -16.11
C ASP A 193 -16.24 -21.72 -16.23
N TRP A 194 -16.79 -20.75 -16.96
CA TRP A 194 -16.22 -19.42 -17.05
C TRP A 194 -16.04 -18.79 -15.67
N GLU A 195 -14.83 -18.33 -15.40
CA GLU A 195 -14.51 -17.53 -14.23
C GLU A 195 -13.88 -16.20 -14.67
N PRO A 196 -14.09 -15.12 -13.89
CA PRO A 196 -13.40 -13.87 -14.14
C PRO A 196 -11.88 -14.05 -14.08
N SER A 197 -11.17 -13.23 -14.87
CA SER A 197 -9.71 -13.13 -14.82
C SER A 197 -9.21 -12.83 -13.40
N LEU A 198 -7.91 -13.03 -13.17
CA LEU A 198 -7.22 -12.70 -11.92
C LEU A 198 -7.70 -11.35 -11.37
N HIS A 199 -8.31 -11.38 -10.19
CA HIS A 199 -8.78 -10.17 -9.53
C HIS A 199 -7.66 -9.59 -8.68
N PRO A 200 -7.44 -8.26 -8.69
CA PRO A 200 -6.40 -7.65 -7.88
C PRO A 200 -6.76 -7.70 -6.38
N MET A 201 -5.73 -7.55 -5.54
CA MET A 201 -5.89 -7.37 -4.09
C MET A 201 -6.72 -6.12 -3.77
N GLN A 202 -7.45 -6.15 -2.65
CA GLN A 202 -8.22 -5.00 -2.17
C GLN A 202 -7.60 -4.46 -0.89
N PHE A 203 -7.09 -3.24 -0.94
CA PHE A 203 -6.45 -2.58 0.19
C PHE A 203 -7.46 -1.75 0.99
N GLN A 204 -7.42 -1.88 2.32
CA GLN A 204 -8.22 -1.11 3.27
C GLN A 204 -7.28 -0.33 4.19
N THR A 205 -6.94 0.89 3.76
CA THR A 205 -5.89 1.70 4.40
C THR A 205 -6.20 2.06 5.85
N CYS A 206 -7.46 2.38 6.15
CA CYS A 206 -7.90 2.75 7.49
C CYS A 206 -7.75 1.62 8.53
N SER A 207 -7.60 0.36 8.10
CA SER A 207 -7.55 -0.81 8.98
C SER A 207 -6.31 -1.68 8.77
N TYR A 208 -5.31 -1.23 8.01
CA TYR A 208 -4.11 -2.01 7.67
C TYR A 208 -4.45 -3.43 7.17
N ARG A 209 -5.48 -3.54 6.33
CA ARG A 209 -5.98 -4.84 5.85
C ARG A 209 -5.88 -4.96 4.35
N VAL A 210 -5.53 -6.14 3.86
CA VAL A 210 -5.56 -6.52 2.45
C VAL A 210 -6.48 -7.71 2.31
N ASN A 211 -7.47 -7.62 1.43
CA ASN A 211 -8.31 -8.76 1.08
C ASN A 211 -7.82 -9.40 -0.22
N ILE A 212 -7.61 -10.71 -0.18
CA ILE A 212 -7.15 -11.54 -1.28
C ILE A 212 -8.35 -12.32 -1.81
N PRO A 213 -8.91 -11.96 -2.97
CA PRO A 213 -9.99 -12.72 -3.57
C PRO A 213 -9.46 -14.01 -4.20
N LEU A 214 -9.85 -15.16 -3.64
CA LEU A 214 -9.44 -16.45 -4.17
C LEU A 214 -10.32 -16.87 -5.35
N THR A 215 -9.77 -16.78 -6.55
CA THR A 215 -10.35 -17.30 -7.80
C THR A 215 -9.60 -18.57 -8.23
N ARG A 216 -10.18 -19.39 -9.12
CA ARG A 216 -9.47 -20.57 -9.66
C ARG A 216 -8.19 -20.17 -10.38
N ALA A 217 -8.21 -19.02 -11.07
CA ALA A 217 -7.02 -18.47 -11.72
C ALA A 217 -5.90 -18.17 -10.72
N LEU A 218 -6.22 -17.53 -9.59
CA LEU A 218 -5.22 -17.26 -8.55
C LEU A 218 -4.72 -18.55 -7.90
N LEU A 219 -5.62 -19.51 -7.63
CA LEU A 219 -5.24 -20.84 -7.14
C LEU A 219 -4.27 -21.55 -8.09
N ALA A 220 -4.48 -21.44 -9.41
CA ALA A 220 -3.54 -21.97 -10.40
C ALA A 220 -2.16 -21.30 -10.31
N CYS A 221 -2.09 -19.98 -10.10
CA CYS A 221 -0.82 -19.27 -9.89
C CYS A 221 -0.12 -19.69 -8.59
N ILE A 222 -0.88 -19.91 -7.51
CA ILE A 222 -0.35 -20.37 -6.21
C ILE A 222 0.21 -21.80 -6.33
N ASN A 223 -0.54 -22.68 -7.00
CA ASN A 223 -0.20 -24.10 -7.14
C ASN A 223 0.74 -24.39 -8.32
N GLY A 224 1.16 -23.37 -9.06
CA GLY A 224 2.15 -23.51 -10.11
C GLY A 224 3.51 -24.02 -9.59
N PRO A 225 4.48 -24.30 -10.47
CA PRO A 225 5.83 -24.65 -10.05
C PRO A 225 6.49 -23.49 -9.28
N VAL A 226 7.27 -23.81 -8.25
CA VAL A 226 8.16 -22.84 -7.59
C VAL A 226 9.53 -22.96 -8.27
N PRO A 227 10.04 -21.88 -8.91
CA PRO A 227 11.35 -21.92 -9.54
C PRO A 227 12.45 -22.14 -8.48
N VAL A 228 13.52 -22.81 -8.89
CA VAL A 228 14.73 -22.99 -8.06
C VAL A 228 15.51 -21.68 -7.95
N ASP A 229 15.47 -20.86 -9.00
CA ASP A 229 16.08 -19.54 -9.04
C ASP A 229 15.04 -18.46 -8.69
N ASP A 230 15.30 -17.72 -7.60
CA ASP A 230 14.44 -16.64 -7.10
C ASP A 230 14.33 -15.45 -8.08
N ASN A 231 15.22 -15.37 -9.09
CA ASN A 231 15.15 -14.33 -10.12
C ASN A 231 14.12 -14.64 -11.22
N ILE A 232 13.61 -15.87 -11.29
CA ILE A 232 12.60 -16.25 -12.28
C ILE A 232 11.24 -15.72 -11.84
N VAL A 233 10.70 -14.79 -12.62
CA VAL A 233 9.36 -14.23 -12.43
C VAL A 233 8.31 -15.29 -12.77
N THR A 234 7.41 -15.53 -11.83
CA THR A 234 6.27 -16.46 -11.94
C THR A 234 4.96 -15.72 -12.20
N ASP A 235 3.91 -16.42 -12.63
CA ASP A 235 2.57 -15.84 -12.78
C ASP A 235 2.05 -15.23 -11.47
N PHE A 236 2.40 -15.82 -10.33
CA PHE A 236 2.11 -15.25 -9.03
C PHE A 236 2.79 -13.89 -8.82
N ASP A 237 4.07 -13.75 -9.19
CA ASP A 237 4.78 -12.47 -9.09
C ASP A 237 4.16 -11.41 -10.01
N ILE A 238 3.75 -11.80 -11.21
CA ILE A 238 3.07 -10.91 -12.17
C ILE A 238 1.74 -10.42 -11.56
N TRP A 239 0.96 -11.32 -10.96
CA TRP A 239 -0.31 -10.98 -10.34
C TRP A 239 -0.16 -10.08 -9.12
N ILE A 240 0.73 -10.41 -8.18
CA ILE A 240 0.91 -9.61 -6.96
C ILE A 240 1.52 -8.25 -7.30
N HIS A 241 2.46 -8.20 -8.25
CA HIS A 241 3.05 -6.96 -8.72
C HIS A 241 2.01 -6.09 -9.42
N SER A 242 1.23 -6.64 -10.35
CA SER A 242 0.13 -5.87 -10.95
C SER A 242 -0.87 -5.40 -9.89
N SER A 243 -1.19 -6.20 -8.88
CA SER A 243 -2.08 -5.79 -7.79
C SER A 243 -1.56 -4.61 -6.97
N ILE A 244 -0.25 -4.54 -6.70
CA ILE A 244 0.37 -3.45 -5.93
C ILE A 244 0.45 -2.16 -6.76
N PHE A 245 0.78 -2.28 -8.05
CA PHE A 245 1.06 -1.10 -8.89
C PHE A 245 -0.14 -0.61 -9.74
N SER A 246 -1.12 -1.47 -10.04
CA SER A 246 -2.28 -1.07 -10.85
C SER A 246 -3.16 -0.01 -10.16
N PHE A 247 -3.16 0.02 -8.82
CA PHE A 247 -3.84 1.08 -8.06
C PHE A 247 -2.99 2.33 -7.86
N ALA A 248 -1.65 2.18 -7.83
CA ALA A 248 -0.72 3.29 -7.70
C ALA A 248 -0.71 4.23 -8.92
N GLY A 249 -1.06 3.71 -10.10
CA GLY A 249 -1.10 4.47 -11.35
C GLY A 249 -2.24 5.51 -11.43
N SER A 250 -3.28 5.40 -10.60
CA SER A 250 -4.24 6.50 -10.43
C SER A 250 -3.75 7.41 -9.30
N THR A 251 -3.05 8.47 -9.64
CA THR A 251 -2.72 9.60 -8.74
C THR A 251 -3.95 10.30 -8.13
N SER A 252 -5.15 9.78 -8.38
CA SER A 252 -6.40 10.19 -7.76
C SER A 252 -6.62 9.36 -6.50
N PHE A 253 -6.31 9.96 -5.35
CA PHE A 253 -6.88 9.58 -4.06
C PHE A 253 -8.41 9.66 -4.18
N ASN A 254 -9.05 8.61 -4.69
CA ASN A 254 -10.50 8.47 -4.65
C ASN A 254 -10.85 7.93 -3.27
N ILE A 255 -11.06 8.86 -2.33
CA ILE A 255 -11.85 8.59 -1.13
C ILE A 255 -13.24 8.21 -1.64
N LEU A 256 -13.60 6.93 -1.52
CA LEU A 256 -14.99 6.49 -1.53
C LEU A 256 -15.59 6.70 -0.14
#